data_AF-G9KLR8-F1
#
_entry.id   AF-G9KLR8-F1
#
_cell.length_a   1.000
_cell.length_b   1.000
_cell.length_c   1.000
_cell.angle_alpha   90.00
_cell.angle_beta   90.00
_cell.angle_gamma   90.00
#
_symmetry.space_group_name_H-M   'P 1'
#
loop_
_entity.id
_entity.type
_entity.pdbx_description
1 polymer ?
#
loop_
_entity_poly.entity_id
_entity_poly.type
_entity_poly.pdbx_seq_one_letter_code
_entity_poly.pdbx_strand_id
1 'polypeptide(L)'
;DPPEDEQDLECEDIGIANIDLADMFQEGRDIIEQNIDVFDARGGGGPIGKLRVTIKALHALRSVYEQHRDDLEAERSRSRGTSCS
;
A
#
# COMPACT_ATOMS: atom_id res chain seq x y z
N ASP A 1 1.93 34.36 -5.82
CA ASP A 1 1.67 33.16 -6.63
C ASP A 1 1.72 33.50 -8.11
N PRO A 2 2.29 32.63 -8.95
CA PRO A 2 2.19 32.76 -10.40
C PRO A 2 0.75 32.45 -10.87
N PRO A 3 0.34 32.94 -12.05
CA PRO A 3 -1.05 32.84 -12.55
C PRO A 3 -1.47 31.39 -12.86
N GLU A 4 -2.74 31.08 -12.61
CA GLU A 4 -3.32 29.72 -12.65
C GLU A 4 -3.43 29.12 -14.06
N ASP A 5 -3.31 29.94 -15.12
CA ASP A 5 -3.62 29.58 -16.52
C ASP A 5 -2.52 28.80 -17.27
N GLU A 6 -1.34 28.56 -16.66
CA GLU A 6 -0.25 27.75 -17.25
C GLU A 6 -0.08 26.36 -16.60
N GLN A 7 -0.96 26.00 -15.65
CA GLN A 7 -0.85 24.77 -14.86
C GLN A 7 -1.36 23.49 -15.56
N ASP A 8 -1.72 23.59 -16.85
CA ASP A 8 -1.95 22.44 -17.74
C ASP A 8 -0.63 21.83 -18.27
N LEU A 9 0.52 22.38 -17.86
CA LEU A 9 1.83 21.77 -18.08
C LEU A 9 1.98 20.56 -17.15
N GLU A 10 2.18 19.39 -17.75
CA GLU A 10 2.29 18.06 -17.14
C GLU A 10 2.97 18.09 -15.76
N CYS A 11 2.19 17.85 -14.69
CA CYS A 11 2.73 17.68 -13.34
C CYS A 11 3.81 16.60 -13.34
N GLU A 12 5.07 16.99 -13.10
CA GLU A 12 6.19 16.06 -13.07
C GLU A 12 6.40 15.53 -11.66
N ASP A 13 6.47 14.20 -11.52
CA ASP A 13 6.82 13.58 -10.24
C ASP A 13 8.26 13.93 -9.85
N ILE A 14 8.40 14.53 -8.67
CA ILE A 14 9.71 14.94 -8.12
C ILE A 14 10.30 13.89 -7.18
N GLY A 15 9.46 13.03 -6.59
CA GLY A 15 9.94 11.96 -5.73
C GLY A 15 8.91 10.90 -5.38
N ILE A 16 9.41 9.72 -5.06
CA ILE A 16 8.63 8.52 -4.74
C ILE A 16 9.04 8.01 -3.35
N ALA A 17 8.06 7.62 -2.55
CA ALA A 17 8.27 6.95 -1.27
C ALA A 17 7.47 5.65 -1.22
N ASN A 18 8.11 4.57 -0.79
CA ASN A 18 7.49 3.24 -0.73
C ASN A 18 7.27 2.83 0.72
N ILE A 19 6.15 2.14 0.96
CA ILE A 19 5.76 1.64 2.28
C ILE A 19 5.29 0.21 2.11
N ASP A 20 5.87 -0.71 2.88
CA ASP A 20 5.46 -2.10 2.86
C ASP A 20 4.29 -2.33 3.83
N LEU A 21 3.09 -2.54 3.26
CA LEU A 21 1.89 -2.85 4.02
C LEU A 21 1.90 -4.29 4.57
N ALA A 22 2.65 -5.20 3.94
CA ALA A 22 2.81 -6.57 4.41
C ALA A 22 3.65 -6.60 5.69
N ASP A 23 4.72 -5.79 5.78
CA ASP A 23 5.51 -5.64 7.00
C ASP A 23 4.64 -5.11 8.15
N MET A 24 3.85 -4.07 7.91
CA MET A 24 2.89 -3.53 8.89
C MET A 24 1.90 -4.60 9.37
N PHE A 25 1.42 -5.44 8.45
CA PHE A 25 0.51 -6.54 8.76
C PHE A 25 1.19 -7.63 9.60
N GLN A 26 2.42 -8.03 9.25
CA GLN A 26 3.21 -9.03 9.96
C GLN A 26 3.59 -8.59 11.36
N GLU A 27 4.05 -7.34 11.52
CA GLU A 27 4.35 -6.75 12.83
C GLU A 27 3.09 -6.53 13.67
N GLY A 28 1.91 -6.52 13.03
CA GLY A 28 0.64 -6.44 13.71
C GLY A 28 0.39 -5.10 14.39
N ARG A 29 0.95 -4.01 13.85
CA ARG A 29 0.85 -2.64 14.39
C ARG A 29 0.69 -1.62 13.28
N ASP A 30 -0.02 -0.53 13.56
CA ASP A 30 -0.13 0.61 12.63
C ASP A 30 1.19 1.41 12.57
N ILE A 31 1.43 2.09 11.44
CA ILE A 31 2.57 2.99 11.28
C ILE A 31 2.18 4.37 11.80
N ILE A 32 2.82 4.84 12.88
CA ILE A 32 2.52 6.13 13.50
C ILE A 32 3.75 7.03 13.40
N GLU A 33 3.56 8.21 12.80
CA GLU A 33 4.58 9.27 12.65
C GLU A 33 5.98 8.77 12.23
N GLN A 34 6.01 7.82 11.31
CA GLN A 34 7.27 7.25 10.83
C GLN A 34 7.83 8.12 9.71
N ASN A 35 9.14 8.34 9.71
CA ASN A 35 9.83 9.00 8.62
C ASN A 35 10.21 7.97 7.56
N ILE A 36 9.76 8.17 6.33
CA ILE A 36 10.15 7.38 5.16
C ILE A 36 10.98 8.24 4.21
N ASP A 37 11.97 7.62 3.57
CA ASP A 37 12.81 8.31 2.62
C ASP A 37 12.06 8.51 1.29
N VAL A 38 12.13 9.74 0.79
CA VAL A 38 11.64 10.11 -0.53
C VAL A 38 12.82 10.04 -1.48
N PHE A 39 12.70 9.25 -2.54
CA PHE A 39 13.73 9.07 -3.56
C PHE A 39 13.40 9.90 -4.79
N ASP A 40 14.41 10.38 -5.52
CA ASP A 40 14.22 11.07 -6.78
C ASP A 40 13.52 10.17 -7.81
N ALA A 41 12.34 10.62 -8.30
CA ALA A 41 11.57 9.90 -9.31
C ALA A 41 12.31 9.82 -10.67
N ARG A 42 13.25 10.74 -10.91
CA ARG A 42 14.04 10.84 -12.16
C ARG A 42 15.24 9.91 -12.16
N GLY A 43 15.43 9.12 -11.09
CA GLY A 43 16.52 8.15 -10.99
C GLY A 43 17.86 8.74 -10.54
N GLY A 44 17.87 9.94 -9.95
CA GLY A 44 19.04 10.56 -9.32
C GLY A 44 19.48 9.90 -8.01
N GLY A 45 19.56 8.56 -7.99
CA GLY A 45 20.38 7.72 -7.10
C GLY A 45 20.25 7.82 -5.57
N GLY A 46 19.52 8.78 -4.99
CA GLY A 46 19.55 9.04 -3.56
C GLY A 46 18.25 9.59 -2.98
N PRO A 47 18.13 9.56 -1.64
CA PRO A 47 17.01 10.17 -0.93
C PRO A 47 17.12 11.69 -1.04
N ILE A 48 16.05 12.32 -1.53
CA ILE A 48 15.92 13.78 -1.67
C ILE A 48 15.25 14.42 -0.44
N GLY A 49 14.67 13.62 0.44
CA GLY A 49 14.02 14.12 1.64
C GLY A 49 13.38 13.02 2.48
N LYS A 50 12.66 13.43 3.52
CA LYS A 50 11.90 12.54 4.40
C LYS A 50 10.46 12.99 4.51
N LEU A 51 9.55 12.03 4.41
CA LEU A 51 8.12 12.24 4.61
C LEU A 51 7.71 11.60 5.93
N ARG A 52 7.11 12.39 6.83
CA ARG A 52 6.54 11.87 8.07
C ARG A 52 5.11 11.42 7.80
N VAL A 53 4.85 10.12 7.91
CA VAL A 53 3.56 9.50 7.57
C VAL A 53 2.92 8.80 8.77
N THR A 54 1.59 8.69 8.74
CA THR A 54 0.82 7.87 9.67
C THR A 54 -0.19 7.06 8.87
N ILE A 55 -0.15 5.73 9.02
CA ILE A 55 -1.04 4.79 8.35
C ILE A 55 -1.72 3.94 9.40
N LYS A 56 -3.05 4.03 9.42
CA LYS A 56 -3.92 3.21 10.27
C LYS A 56 -4.74 2.28 9.39
N ALA A 57 -4.20 1.10 9.12
CA ALA A 57 -4.81 0.16 8.19
C ALA A 57 -4.73 -1.29 8.67
N LEU A 58 -4.09 -1.57 9.81
CA LEU A 58 -3.96 -2.93 10.33
C LEU A 58 -5.32 -3.64 10.46
N HIS A 59 -6.31 -2.93 11.02
CA HIS A 59 -7.65 -3.48 11.19
C HIS A 59 -8.32 -3.81 9.85
N ALA A 60 -8.18 -2.91 8.86
CA ALA A 60 -8.72 -3.13 7.52
C ALA A 60 -8.04 -4.31 6.83
N LEU A 61 -6.71 -4.41 6.92
CA LEU A 61 -5.93 -5.50 6.34
C LEU A 61 -6.28 -6.85 6.95
N ARG A 62 -6.46 -6.93 8.28
CA ARG A 62 -6.92 -8.15 8.97
C ARG A 62 -8.32 -8.56 8.51
N SER A 63 -9.24 -7.62 8.45
CA SER A 63 -10.61 -7.88 8.02
C SER A 63 -10.66 -8.44 6.59
N VAL A 64 -9.90 -7.86 5.66
CA VAL A 64 -9.83 -8.35 4.27
C VAL A 64 -9.15 -9.72 4.20
N TYR A 65 -8.07 -9.95 4.95
CA TYR A 65 -7.37 -11.23 4.96
C TYR A 65 -8.24 -12.38 5.50
N GLU A 66 -8.99 -12.14 6.57
CA GLU A 66 -9.91 -13.11 7.16
C GLU A 66 -11.04 -13.48 6.19
N GLN A 67 -11.68 -12.48 5.57
CA GLN A 67 -12.70 -12.71 4.54
C GLN A 67 -12.15 -13.55 3.38
N HIS A 68 -10.95 -13.21 2.90
CA HIS A 68 -10.32 -13.91 1.79
C HIS A 68 -9.95 -15.36 2.13
N ARG A 69 -9.67 -15.67 3.40
CA ARG A 69 -9.40 -17.04 3.88
C ARG A 69 -10.68 -17.87 3.93
N ASP A 70 -11.76 -17.29 4.43
CA ASP A 70 -13.05 -17.95 4.53
C ASP A 70 -13.62 -18.27 3.13
N ASP A 71 -13.43 -17.37 2.16
CA ASP A 71 -13.80 -17.59 0.76
C ASP A 71 -13.00 -18.74 0.12
N LEU A 72 -11.67 -18.81 0.38
CA LEU A 72 -10.82 -19.90 -0.11
C LEU A 72 -11.19 -21.26 0.51
N GLU A 73 -11.58 -21.28 1.79
CA GLU A 73 -12.03 -22.49 2.49
C GLU A 73 -13.40 -22.95 1.97
N ALA A 74 -14.30 -22.02 1.64
CA ALA A 74 -15.58 -22.31 0.99
C ALA A 74 -15.39 -22.88 -0.43
N GLU A 75 -14.46 -22.34 -1.23
CA GLU A 75 -14.15 -22.86 -2.57
C GLU A 75 -13.55 -24.27 -2.52
N ARG A 76 -12.57 -24.52 -1.64
CA ARG A 76 -11.98 -25.87 -1.46
C ARG A 76 -13.01 -26.91 -1.02
N SER A 77 -14.02 -26.50 -0.26
CA SER A 77 -15.12 -27.37 0.17
C SER A 77 -16.07 -27.69 -0.99
N ARG A 78 -16.29 -26.75 -1.93
CA ARG A 78 -17.07 -26.97 -3.16
C ARG A 78 -16.35 -27.89 -4.14
N SER A 79 -15.02 -27.79 -4.29
CA SER A 79 -14.25 -28.64 -5.21
C SER A 79 -14.22 -30.12 -4.81
N ARG A 80 -14.44 -30.45 -3.53
CA ARG A 80 -14.52 -31.85 -3.06
C ARG A 80 -15.91 -32.48 -3.23
N GLY A 81 -16.93 -31.68 -3.57
CA GLY A 81 -18.31 -32.15 -3.72
C GLY A 81 -18.69 -32.67 -5.11
N THR A 82 -17.83 -32.54 -6.13
CA THR A 82 -18.14 -32.96 -7.51
C THR A 82 -17.65 -34.36 -7.90
N SER A 83 -17.08 -35.11 -6.95
CA SER A 83 -16.75 -36.53 -7.13
C SER A 83 -17.91 -37.40 -6.62
N CYS A 84 -19.06 -37.38 -7.29
CA CYS A 84 -20.10 -38.41 -7.11
C CYS A 84 -20.19 -39.26 -8.39
N SER A 85 -20.16 -40.58 -8.15
CA SER A 85 -19.99 -41.72 -9.05
C SER A 85 -21.01 -41.87 -10.19
#